data_AF-A0A3N1Q3V4-F1
#
_entry.id   AF-A0A3N1Q3V4-F1
#
_cell.length_a   1.000
_cell.length_b   1.000
_cell.length_c   1.000
_cell.angle_alpha   90.00
_cell.angle_beta   90.00
_cell.angle_gamma   90.00
#
_symmetry.space_group_name_H-M   'P 1'
#
loop_
_entity.id
_entity.type
_entity.pdbx_description
1 polymer ?
#
loop_
_entity_poly.entity_id
_entity_poly.type
_entity_poly.pdbx_seq_one_letter_code
_entity_poly.pdbx_strand_id
1 'polypeptide(L)'
;MPFEQKYTPETREASLARVLERREAEPGNRAIIRETAEEFEVGEQSLRGWIRVHEKLTTPEPEAAPEAAAAADEPAPEAVAAPEAPVRRGRPPASAAADSRVAELEAEVAKLRRDRETLKSALAVLLSE
;
A
#
# COMPACT_ATOMS: atom_id res chain seq x y z
N MET A 1 14.10 -16.74 15.86
CA MET A 1 12.81 -17.08 16.49
C MET A 1 11.71 -16.36 15.72
N PRO A 2 10.76 -17.05 15.09
CA PRO A 2 9.61 -16.40 14.48
C PRO A 2 8.73 -15.80 15.60
N PHE A 3 8.35 -14.53 15.46
CA PHE A 3 7.40 -13.91 16.37
C PHE A 3 6.01 -14.50 16.09
N GLU A 4 5.32 -14.99 17.12
CA GLU A 4 3.92 -15.41 17.00
C GLU A 4 3.07 -14.20 16.60
N GLN A 5 2.57 -14.22 15.36
CA GLN A 5 1.65 -13.20 14.89
C GLN A 5 0.30 -13.41 15.57
N LYS A 6 -0.04 -12.48 16.48
CA LYS A 6 -1.29 -12.49 17.24
C LYS A 6 -2.55 -12.47 16.37
N TYR A 7 -2.44 -11.97 15.14
CA TYR A 7 -3.55 -11.85 14.21
C TYR A 7 -3.17 -12.44 12.86
N THR A 8 -4.09 -13.19 12.26
CA THR A 8 -3.91 -13.73 10.91
C THR A 8 -4.02 -12.60 9.87
N PRO A 9 -3.41 -12.77 8.69
CA PRO A 9 -3.59 -11.82 7.59
C PRO A 9 -5.07 -11.67 7.19
N GLU A 10 -5.85 -12.76 7.23
CA GLU A 10 -7.28 -12.75 6.92
C GLU A 10 -8.08 -11.83 7.86
N THR A 11 -7.86 -11.91 9.18
CA THR A 11 -8.54 -11.03 10.15
C THR A 11 -8.17 -9.57 9.94
N ARG A 12 -6.89 -9.30 9.62
CA ARG A 12 -6.43 -7.95 9.30
C ARG A 12 -7.11 -7.39 8.05
N GLU A 13 -7.20 -8.18 6.99
CA GLU A 13 -7.82 -7.77 5.73
C GLU A 13 -9.34 -7.57 5.89
N ALA A 14 -10.02 -8.50 6.55
CA ALA A 14 -11.46 -8.42 6.79
C ALA A 14 -11.85 -7.22 7.66
N SER A 15 -11.10 -6.97 8.75
CA SER A 15 -11.34 -5.81 9.62
C SER A 15 -11.08 -4.48 8.90
N LEU A 16 -10.06 -4.39 8.05
CA LEU A 16 -9.80 -3.22 7.21
C LEU A 16 -10.94 -2.98 6.21
N ALA A 17 -11.36 -4.01 5.49
CA ALA A 17 -12.44 -3.91 4.51
C ALA A 17 -13.74 -3.40 5.17
N ARG A 18 -14.07 -3.92 6.36
CA ARG A 18 -15.24 -3.49 7.12
C ARG A 18 -15.18 -2.02 7.52
N VAL A 19 -14.02 -1.53 7.96
CA VAL A 19 -13.85 -0.10 8.29
C VAL A 19 -14.07 0.78 7.06
N LEU A 20 -13.53 0.41 5.91
CA LEU A 20 -13.65 1.19 4.67
C LEU A 20 -15.11 1.27 4.21
N GLU A 21 -15.82 0.14 4.19
CA GLU A 21 -17.25 0.07 3.88
C GLU A 21 -18.07 0.97 4.81
N ARG A 22 -17.84 0.91 6.13
CA ARG A 22 -18.57 1.74 7.09
C ARG A 22 -18.24 3.23 6.95
N ARG A 23 -17.00 3.58 6.59
CA ARG A 23 -16.61 4.98 6.33
C ARG A 23 -17.30 5.55 5.09
N GLU A 24 -17.57 4.72 4.09
CA GLU A 24 -18.32 5.09 2.89
C GLU A 24 -19.81 5.30 3.20
N ALA A 25 -20.40 4.40 3.98
CA ALA A 25 -21.81 4.51 4.39
C ALA A 25 -22.07 5.67 5.37
N GLU A 26 -21.16 5.92 6.31
CA GLU A 26 -21.31 6.90 7.39
C GLU A 26 -20.06 7.80 7.52
N PRO A 27 -19.86 8.74 6.57
CA PRO A 27 -18.73 9.65 6.62
C PRO A 27 -18.80 10.53 7.88
N GLY A 28 -17.76 10.48 8.71
CA GLY A 28 -17.63 11.27 9.93
C GLY A 28 -17.98 10.54 11.22
N ASN A 29 -18.51 9.31 11.16
CA ASN A 29 -18.70 8.50 12.36
C ASN A 29 -17.33 8.07 12.92
N ARG A 30 -16.96 8.66 14.07
CA ARG A 30 -15.68 8.39 14.74
C ARG A 30 -15.65 7.05 15.49
N ALA A 31 -16.81 6.44 15.74
CA ALA A 31 -16.93 5.18 16.47
C ALA A 31 -16.65 3.94 15.62
N ILE A 32 -16.65 4.05 14.28
CA ILE A 32 -16.43 2.94 13.34
C ILE A 32 -15.22 2.08 13.73
N ILE A 33 -14.08 2.73 14.02
CA ILE A 33 -12.84 2.00 14.33
C ILE A 33 -12.98 1.20 15.63
N ARG A 34 -13.63 1.78 16.66
CA ARG A 34 -13.84 1.11 17.94
C ARG A 34 -14.78 -0.09 17.78
N GLU A 35 -15.92 0.12 17.12
CA GLU A 35 -16.92 -0.93 16.91
C GLU A 35 -16.39 -2.07 16.05
N THR A 36 -15.66 -1.77 14.98
CA THR A 36 -15.02 -2.80 14.15
C THR A 36 -13.86 -3.49 14.87
N ALA A 37 -13.15 -2.79 15.75
CA ALA A 37 -12.13 -3.42 16.58
C ALA A 37 -12.74 -4.45 17.55
N GLU A 38 -13.87 -4.11 18.17
CA GLU A 38 -14.67 -5.00 19.02
C GLU A 38 -15.23 -6.20 18.23
N GLU A 39 -15.76 -5.98 17.02
CA GLU A 39 -16.33 -7.01 16.14
C GLU A 39 -15.32 -8.10 15.73
N PHE A 40 -14.07 -7.73 15.49
CA PHE A 40 -13.00 -8.63 15.02
C PHE A 40 -12.01 -9.04 16.12
N GLU A 41 -12.28 -8.70 17.39
CA GLU A 41 -11.42 -8.97 18.55
C GLU A 41 -9.96 -8.48 18.38
N VAL A 42 -9.78 -7.40 17.62
CA VAL A 42 -8.48 -6.77 17.36
C VAL A 42 -8.32 -5.52 18.20
N GLY A 43 -7.09 -5.22 18.63
CA GLY A 43 -6.82 -4.00 19.37
C GLY A 43 -7.09 -2.75 18.52
N GLU A 44 -7.79 -1.75 19.08
CA GLU A 44 -8.12 -0.52 18.35
C GLU A 44 -6.86 0.18 17.79
N GLN A 45 -5.76 0.18 18.56
CA GLN A 45 -4.49 0.76 18.12
C GLN A 45 -3.84 -0.03 16.97
N SER A 46 -4.02 -1.36 16.94
CA SER A 46 -3.56 -2.20 15.83
C SER A 46 -4.34 -1.90 14.56
N LEU A 47 -5.67 -1.81 14.66
CA LEU A 47 -6.53 -1.47 13.54
C LEU A 47 -6.23 -0.07 12.99
N ARG A 48 -6.02 0.93 13.86
CA ARG A 48 -5.55 2.27 13.45
C ARG A 48 -4.22 2.22 12.72
N GLY A 49 -3.28 1.42 13.20
CA GLY A 49 -1.98 1.21 12.54
C GLY A 49 -2.15 0.63 11.14
N TRP A 50 -3.00 -0.39 10.99
CA TRP A 50 -3.28 -1.00 9.69
C TRP A 50 -3.95 -0.05 8.72
N ILE A 51 -4.89 0.79 9.19
CA ILE A 51 -5.54 1.82 8.37
C ILE A 51 -4.52 2.81 7.84
N ARG A 52 -3.61 3.32 8.68
CA ARG A 52 -2.56 4.26 8.23
C ARG A 52 -1.65 3.64 7.18
N VAL A 53 -1.27 2.38 7.37
CA VAL A 53 -0.45 1.65 6.39
C VAL A 53 -1.22 1.47 5.09
N HIS A 54 -2.50 1.10 5.16
CA HIS A 54 -3.36 0.96 4.00
C HIS A 54 -3.53 2.29 3.26
N GLU A 55 -3.86 3.37 3.96
CA GLU A 55 -3.96 4.73 3.40
C GLU A 55 -2.66 5.16 2.70
N LYS A 56 -1.49 4.86 3.28
CA LYS A 56 -0.18 5.12 2.67
C LYS A 56 0.05 4.31 1.39
N LEU A 57 -0.42 3.07 1.34
CA LEU A 57 -0.27 2.19 0.17
C LEU A 57 -1.29 2.52 -0.94
N THR A 58 -2.48 2.97 -0.57
CA THR A 58 -3.57 3.31 -1.50
C THR A 58 -3.46 4.73 -2.03
N THR A 59 -2.94 5.66 -1.23
CA THR A 59 -2.63 7.01 -1.74
C THR A 59 -1.44 6.87 -2.68
N PRO A 60 -1.60 7.11 -4.01
CA PRO A 60 -0.43 7.28 -4.86
C PRO A 60 0.35 8.45 -4.28
N GLU A 61 1.60 8.24 -3.85
CA GLU A 61 2.46 9.34 -3.42
C GLU A 61 2.36 10.43 -4.50
N PRO A 62 1.80 11.62 -4.20
CA PRO A 62 1.92 12.72 -5.14
C PRO A 62 3.43 12.94 -5.26
N GLU A 63 3.97 12.77 -6.47
CA GLU A 63 5.34 13.17 -6.78
C GLU A 63 5.56 14.54 -6.13
N ALA A 64 6.52 14.61 -5.22
CA ALA A 64 6.76 15.78 -4.41
C ALA A 64 7.02 16.98 -5.32
N ALA A 65 6.01 17.85 -5.46
CA ALA A 65 6.22 19.23 -5.84
C ALA A 65 6.94 19.91 -4.67
N PRO A 66 8.20 20.36 -4.84
CA PRO A 66 8.89 21.11 -3.82
C PRO A 66 8.59 22.59 -4.04
N GLU A 67 7.82 23.23 -3.14
CA GLU A 67 7.80 24.68 -2.87
C GLU A 67 6.63 24.98 -1.93
N ALA A 68 6.65 25.91 -0.97
CA ALA A 68 7.67 26.64 -0.23
C ALA A 68 6.91 27.52 0.78
N ALA A 69 7.65 28.03 1.78
CA ALA A 69 7.33 29.10 2.75
C ALA A 69 6.53 28.69 4.01
N ALA A 70 6.96 28.99 5.25
CA ALA A 70 7.74 30.15 5.67
C ALA A 70 8.57 29.95 6.98
N ALA A 71 9.80 30.50 6.94
CA ALA A 71 10.51 31.34 7.93
C ALA A 71 10.75 30.83 9.38
N ALA A 72 11.90 31.03 10.04
CA ALA A 72 13.20 31.61 9.72
C ALA A 72 14.16 31.29 10.89
N ASP A 73 15.43 30.98 10.62
CA ASP A 73 16.59 31.56 11.32
C ASP A 73 17.88 31.14 10.57
N GLU A 74 18.59 32.11 10.03
CA GLU A 74 19.96 31.99 9.51
C GLU A 74 20.85 32.91 10.38
N PRO A 75 22.13 32.56 10.60
CA PRO A 75 23.14 33.12 9.70
C PRO A 75 24.21 32.13 9.23
N ALA A 76 24.66 32.35 8.00
CA ALA A 76 25.80 31.73 7.33
C ALA A 76 27.15 31.95 8.06
N PRO A 77 28.20 31.20 7.68
CA PRO A 77 29.22 31.86 6.88
C PRO A 77 29.75 31.06 5.68
N GLU A 78 30.29 31.83 4.73
CA GLU A 78 30.76 31.49 3.40
C GLU A 78 31.94 30.50 3.32
N ALA A 79 31.85 29.68 2.26
CA ALA A 79 32.90 29.25 1.32
C ALA A 79 34.18 28.59 1.83
N VAL A 80 34.39 27.31 1.46
CA VAL A 80 35.34 26.92 0.40
C VAL A 80 35.19 25.46 -0.04
N ALA A 81 35.47 25.26 -1.33
CA ALA A 81 35.93 24.02 -1.98
C ALA A 81 34.91 22.92 -2.25
N ALA A 82 34.49 22.87 -3.52
CA ALA A 82 34.13 21.63 -4.19
C ALA A 82 35.25 20.58 -4.04
N PRO A 83 34.86 19.31 -3.88
CA PRO A 83 35.24 18.37 -4.92
C PRO A 83 34.03 17.59 -5.44
N GLU A 84 34.10 17.35 -6.73
CA GLU A 84 33.15 16.64 -7.59
C GLU A 84 32.49 15.43 -6.91
N ALA A 85 31.16 15.45 -6.86
CA ALA A 85 30.37 14.29 -6.47
C ALA A 85 30.61 13.16 -7.48
N PRO A 86 30.93 11.92 -7.02
CA PRO A 86 31.04 10.81 -7.94
C PRO A 86 29.66 10.54 -8.53
N VAL A 87 29.55 10.66 -9.85
CA VAL A 87 28.41 10.20 -10.65
C VAL A 87 28.10 8.77 -10.22
N ARG A 88 27.05 8.61 -9.42
CA ARG A 88 26.51 7.31 -9.01
C ARG A 88 25.95 6.68 -10.27
N ARG A 89 26.76 5.83 -10.91
CA ARG A 89 26.35 4.96 -12.01
C ARG A 89 25.11 4.16 -11.59
N GLY A 90 23.99 4.48 -12.23
CA GLY A 90 22.98 3.51 -12.66
C GLY A 90 22.15 2.80 -11.58
N ARG A 91 21.68 3.49 -10.55
CA ARG A 91 20.48 2.99 -9.84
C ARG A 91 19.25 3.56 -10.55
N PRO A 92 18.39 2.72 -11.17
CA PRO A 92 17.13 3.22 -11.73
C PRO A 92 16.33 3.91 -10.61
N PRO A 93 15.62 5.01 -10.91
CA PRO A 93 14.80 5.68 -9.91
C PRO A 93 13.80 4.68 -9.33
N ALA A 94 13.48 4.81 -8.05
CA ALA A 94 12.56 3.90 -7.36
C ALA A 94 11.19 3.79 -8.08
N SER A 95 10.78 4.86 -8.78
CA SER A 95 9.61 4.87 -9.66
C SER A 95 9.73 3.90 -10.84
N ALA A 96 10.83 3.93 -11.60
CA ALA A 96 11.03 2.99 -12.72
C ALA A 96 11.08 1.52 -12.26
N ALA A 97 11.58 1.25 -11.05
CA ALA A 97 11.53 -0.08 -10.46
C ALA A 97 10.11 -0.50 -10.06
N ALA A 98 9.31 0.44 -9.55
CA ALA A 98 7.89 0.23 -9.25
C ALA A 98 7.08 -0.02 -10.54
N ASP A 99 7.30 0.78 -11.58
CA ASP A 99 6.63 0.65 -12.89
C ASP A 99 6.93 -0.71 -13.53
N SER A 100 8.20 -1.15 -13.48
CA SER A 100 8.57 -2.48 -13.97
C SER A 100 7.88 -3.60 -13.20
N ARG A 101 7.72 -3.43 -11.88
CA ARG A 101 7.03 -4.43 -11.04
C ARG A 101 5.53 -4.45 -11.31
N VAL A 102 4.91 -3.29 -11.52
CA VAL A 102 3.49 -3.18 -11.90
C VAL A 102 3.26 -3.88 -13.25
N ALA A 103 4.08 -3.60 -14.26
CA ALA A 103 3.95 -4.24 -15.57
C ALA A 103 4.11 -5.77 -15.51
N GLU A 104 5.04 -6.26 -14.68
CA GLU A 104 5.22 -7.69 -14.45
C GLU A 104 3.97 -8.32 -13.80
N LEU A 105 3.43 -7.68 -12.76
CA LEU A 105 2.23 -8.14 -12.07
C LEU A 105 1.00 -8.12 -12.97
N GLU A 106 0.83 -7.10 -13.81
CA GLU A 106 -0.25 -7.03 -14.79
C GLU A 106 -0.18 -8.16 -15.82
N ALA A 107 1.04 -8.48 -16.29
CA ALA A 107 1.26 -9.59 -17.20
C ALA A 107 0.92 -10.95 -16.54
N GLU A 108 1.31 -11.13 -15.28
CA GLU A 108 0.98 -12.33 -14.50
C GLU A 108 -0.54 -12.45 -14.28
N VAL A 109 -1.22 -11.37 -13.89
CA VAL A 109 -2.68 -11.34 -13.74
C VAL A 109 -3.38 -11.67 -15.07
N ALA A 110 -2.90 -11.12 -16.19
CA ALA A 110 -3.45 -11.42 -17.50
C ALA A 110 -3.28 -12.90 -17.86
N LYS A 111 -2.12 -13.51 -17.55
CA LYS A 111 -1.87 -14.94 -17.73
C LYS A 111 -2.82 -15.79 -16.88
N LEU A 112 -2.88 -15.52 -15.57
CA LEU A 112 -3.74 -16.27 -14.64
C LEU A 112 -5.22 -16.21 -15.03
N ARG A 113 -5.70 -15.08 -15.58
CA ARG A 113 -7.08 -14.97 -16.07
C ARG A 113 -7.35 -15.87 -17.28
N ARG A 114 -6.42 -15.96 -18.24
CA ARG A 114 -6.53 -16.87 -19.39
C ARG A 114 -6.50 -18.34 -18.96
N ASP A 115 -5.59 -18.68 -18.05
CA ASP A 115 -5.47 -20.04 -17.52
C ASP A 115 -6.76 -20.43 -16.78
N ARG A 116 -7.31 -19.52 -15.95
CA ARG A 116 -8.60 -19.73 -15.28
C ARG A 116 -9.74 -19.95 -16.27
N GLU A 117 -9.80 -19.17 -17.34
CA GLU A 117 -10.83 -19.32 -18.38
C GLU A 117 -10.72 -20.67 -19.09
N THR A 118 -9.49 -21.09 -19.42
CA THR A 118 -9.21 -22.41 -20.01
C THR A 118 -9.66 -23.54 -19.10
N LEU A 119 -9.32 -23.46 -17.81
CA LEU A 119 -9.76 -24.44 -16.80
C LEU A 119 -11.28 -24.46 -16.65
N LYS A 120 -11.94 -23.30 -16.65
CA LYS A 120 -13.41 -23.22 -16.59
C LYS A 120 -14.06 -23.87 -17.79
N SER A 121 -13.54 -23.64 -19.00
CA SER A 121 -14.04 -24.27 -20.22
C SER A 121 -13.85 -25.78 -20.21
N ALA A 122 -12.69 -26.27 -19.77
CA ALA A 122 -12.43 -27.70 -19.62
C ALA A 122 -13.37 -28.36 -18.60
N LEU A 123 -13.59 -27.70 -17.45
CA LEU A 123 -14.55 -28.15 -16.44
C LEU A 123 -15.98 -28.15 -16.97
N ALA A 124 -16.39 -27.15 -17.75
CA ALA A 124 -17.71 -27.10 -18.35
C ALA A 124 -17.96 -28.27 -19.31
N VAL A 125 -16.95 -28.65 -20.10
CA VAL A 125 -17.02 -29.84 -20.98
C VAL A 125 -17.18 -31.11 -20.14
N LEU A 126 -16.35 -31.31 -19.11
CA LEU A 126 -16.40 -32.49 -18.24
C LEU A 126 -17.72 -32.62 -17.45
N LEU A 127 -18.34 -31.51 -17.08
CA LEU A 127 -19.61 -31.48 -16.35
C LEU A 127 -20.84 -31.57 -17.27
N SER A 128 -20.65 -31.49 -18.59
CA SER A 128 -21.72 -31.58 -19.59
C SER A 128 -21.80 -32.96 -20.26
N GLU A 129 -20.91 -33.90 -19.90
CA GLU A 129 -20.97 -35.33 -20.24
C GLU A 129 -21.69 -36.12 -19.13
#